data_AF-A0A1F6G933-F1
#
_entry.id   AF-A0A1F6G933-F1
#
_cell.length_a   1.000
_cell.length_b   1.000
_cell.length_c   1.000
_cell.angle_alpha   90.00
_cell.angle_beta   90.00
_cell.angle_gamma   90.00
#
_symmetry.space_group_name_H-M   'P 1'
#
loop_
_entity.id
_entity.type
_entity.pdbx_description
1 polymer ?
#
loop_
_entity_poly.entity_id
_entity_poly.type
_entity_poly.pdbx_seq_one_letter_code
_entity_poly.pdbx_strand_id
1 'polypeptide(L)'
;MDAHEGVTEPDVEAAQANTDQPHFANTPPPHPESSAQSADVSQPKKTKSGGRGSAAAAKAAEERKKSELEGELREIEPRAVPRDFSMRVATRITAINEREMDESIASGRVTELVFRNLKDADMHMHYLDMVNLLLSDPDTSKYAATTWAGLIWHEEEHSEYREMLQSLIKTYVDAHLVNARESKEHEDTGKYFSAFATHMGEVFIQMMRISADLYDLVTDIYTSVIKMEMTRDLGKKDEDERKGKKGTSPKKKEEKRNFNPKKLYDDIIDFVSARGDFKSDNLNQKNPNEFIIVLADRMRSTRRYVIQDIMNRHALDKKKQLEKELREREAGAEEVITSAAPFNMGLYYYWVEKRYNFKYLAVEKVRITLQVLGFLMGLIAVGTSYLQLMPLDLPDALLISVMMIGWSKLFCSKFFFIAFYPKDVTAKLEEEVGLFTPVFRKMSKSQMNSFINRQVHHGENNLLLHLMPEYFKYIFAVMPDRNNLLMSKDELNEVLERLEVSIAKYQRGSR
;
A
#
# COMPACT_ATOMS: atom_id res chain seq x y z
N MET A 1 51.45 -11.60 27.26
CA MET A 1 50.54 -11.19 28.34
C MET A 1 50.64 -9.68 28.40
N ASP A 2 49.50 -9.02 28.22
CA ASP A 2 49.17 -7.59 28.39
C ASP A 2 49.99 -6.58 27.55
N ALA A 3 49.47 -5.92 26.50
CA ALA A 3 48.29 -5.05 26.33
C ALA A 3 48.59 -3.56 26.62
N HIS A 4 48.14 -2.71 25.67
CA HIS A 4 47.97 -1.24 25.75
C HIS A 4 49.27 -0.41 25.88
N GLU A 5 49.45 0.80 25.37
CA GLU A 5 48.67 1.89 24.75
C GLU A 5 49.77 2.80 24.10
N GLY A 6 49.60 3.50 22.99
CA GLY A 6 48.53 4.46 22.74
C GLY A 6 48.95 5.86 23.21
N VAL A 7 48.99 6.80 22.26
CA VAL A 7 48.88 8.28 22.41
C VAL A 7 50.17 9.11 22.29
N THR A 8 50.31 9.74 21.11
CA THR A 8 50.76 11.13 20.95
C THR A 8 49.88 11.80 19.89
N GLU A 9 49.05 12.76 20.31
CA GLU A 9 48.50 13.88 19.53
C GLU A 9 49.63 14.89 19.17
N PRO A 10 49.38 16.02 18.46
CA PRO A 10 48.32 16.39 17.50
C PRO A 10 48.95 16.96 16.19
N ASP A 11 48.14 17.31 15.19
CA ASP A 11 48.14 18.69 14.68
C ASP A 11 47.11 18.94 13.57
N VAL A 12 46.55 20.14 13.67
CA VAL A 12 45.51 20.76 12.88
C VAL A 12 46.14 21.38 11.64
N GLU A 13 45.64 21.07 10.45
CA GLU A 13 45.80 21.98 9.32
C GLU A 13 44.58 21.96 8.39
N ALA A 14 44.04 23.17 8.19
CA ALA A 14 42.87 23.47 7.38
C ALA A 14 43.28 23.62 5.91
N ALA A 15 42.54 22.97 5.00
CA ALA A 15 42.63 23.24 3.57
C ALA A 15 41.22 23.33 2.95
N GLN A 16 40.77 24.57 2.87
CA GLN A 16 40.09 25.25 1.77
C GLN A 16 39.18 24.46 0.80
N ALA A 17 37.97 24.99 0.71
CA ALA A 17 36.92 24.69 -0.25
C ALA A 17 37.36 24.77 -1.71
N ASN A 18 36.87 23.84 -2.52
CA ASN A 18 36.77 24.03 -3.96
C ASN A 18 35.39 23.57 -4.44
N THR A 19 34.56 24.55 -4.75
CA THR A 19 33.26 24.47 -5.42
C THR A 19 33.50 24.40 -6.92
N ASP A 20 33.10 23.31 -7.56
CA ASP A 20 32.88 23.27 -9.02
C ASP A 20 31.61 22.46 -9.32
N GLN A 21 30.53 23.20 -9.59
CA GLN A 21 29.33 22.69 -10.25
C GLN A 21 29.43 23.01 -11.76
N PRO A 22 29.19 22.06 -12.67
CA PRO A 22 29.01 22.39 -14.08
C PRO A 22 27.57 22.86 -14.36
N HIS A 23 27.48 24.01 -15.03
CA HIS A 23 26.28 24.62 -15.58
C HIS A 23 25.55 23.67 -16.55
N PHE A 24 24.27 23.36 -16.26
CA PHE A 24 23.35 22.80 -17.24
C PHE A 24 22.68 23.92 -18.04
N ALA A 25 22.93 23.92 -19.35
CA ALA A 25 22.28 24.80 -20.31
C ALA A 25 20.82 24.37 -20.55
N ASN A 26 19.91 25.34 -20.42
CA ASN A 26 18.51 25.21 -20.80
C ASN A 26 18.37 25.35 -22.33
N THR A 27 17.92 24.29 -22.99
CA THR A 27 17.37 24.35 -24.37
C THR A 27 15.94 23.81 -24.37
N PRO A 28 14.94 24.59 -24.85
CA PRO A 28 13.57 24.12 -25.00
C PRO A 28 13.38 23.36 -26.33
N PRO A 29 12.45 22.39 -26.39
CA PRO A 29 12.16 21.63 -27.62
C PRO A 29 11.34 22.46 -28.63
N PRO A 30 11.49 22.20 -29.94
CA PRO A 30 10.77 22.94 -30.98
C PRO A 30 9.34 22.42 -31.20
N HIS A 31 8.42 23.36 -31.42
CA HIS A 31 7.08 23.12 -31.98
C HIS A 31 7.17 22.74 -33.48
N PRO A 32 6.32 21.82 -33.98
CA PRO A 32 6.15 21.65 -35.40
C PRO A 32 5.07 22.58 -35.96
N GLU A 33 5.45 23.34 -36.99
CA GLU A 33 4.56 24.14 -37.82
C GLU A 33 3.68 23.27 -38.72
N SER A 34 2.43 23.73 -38.78
CA SER A 34 1.46 23.62 -39.86
C SER A 34 2.04 23.48 -41.28
N SER A 35 1.55 22.49 -42.03
CA SER A 35 1.32 22.65 -43.47
C SER A 35 0.02 21.97 -43.88
N ALA A 36 -1.00 22.81 -44.09
CA ALA A 36 -2.23 22.46 -44.79
C ALA A 36 -1.98 22.45 -46.30
N GLN A 37 -2.49 21.44 -46.99
CA GLN A 37 -2.88 21.54 -48.40
C GLN A 37 -4.28 20.95 -48.59
N SER A 38 -5.14 21.80 -49.14
CA SER A 38 -6.55 21.63 -49.45
C SER A 38 -6.74 21.20 -50.91
N ALA A 39 -7.72 20.33 -51.18
CA ALA A 39 -8.50 20.32 -52.43
C ALA A 39 -9.84 19.56 -52.26
N ASP A 40 -10.81 20.28 -51.73
CA ASP A 40 -12.13 20.62 -52.30
C ASP A 40 -13.16 19.59 -52.87
N VAL A 41 -14.41 19.98 -52.60
CA VAL A 41 -15.75 19.69 -53.15
C VAL A 41 -16.30 18.26 -53.17
N SER A 42 -17.31 17.99 -52.33
CA SER A 42 -18.74 18.00 -52.73
C SER A 42 -19.67 17.53 -51.60
N GLN A 43 -20.69 18.35 -51.27
CA GLN A 43 -21.78 17.98 -50.36
C GLN A 43 -22.70 16.91 -50.99
N PRO A 44 -23.48 16.17 -50.17
CA PRO A 44 -24.91 16.50 -50.15
C PRO A 44 -25.63 16.35 -48.78
N LYS A 45 -26.59 17.26 -48.59
CA LYS A 45 -27.95 17.11 -48.04
C LYS A 45 -28.20 16.34 -46.72
N LYS A 46 -28.77 17.10 -45.78
CA LYS A 46 -29.59 16.66 -44.64
C LYS A 46 -30.71 15.70 -45.06
N THR A 47 -30.82 14.56 -44.37
CA THR A 47 -32.10 13.90 -44.07
C THR A 47 -32.10 13.34 -42.65
N LYS A 48 -33.17 13.68 -41.91
CA LYS A 48 -33.54 13.09 -40.62
C LYS A 48 -34.19 11.72 -40.88
N SER A 49 -33.67 10.65 -40.30
CA SER A 49 -34.40 9.47 -39.82
C SER A 49 -33.49 8.79 -38.80
N GLY A 50 -33.90 8.54 -37.56
CA GLY A 50 -34.93 7.60 -37.18
C GLY A 50 -34.23 6.44 -36.47
N GLY A 51 -34.31 6.41 -35.14
CA GLY A 51 -33.58 5.49 -34.27
C GLY A 51 -33.80 4.02 -34.61
N ARG A 52 -32.73 3.36 -35.08
CA ARG A 52 -32.56 1.89 -35.05
C ARG A 52 -31.09 1.43 -35.17
N GLY A 53 -30.13 2.35 -35.25
CA GLY A 53 -28.70 2.05 -35.44
C GLY A 53 -27.87 1.87 -34.17
N SER A 54 -28.33 2.32 -32.99
CA SER A 54 -27.52 2.26 -31.77
C SER A 54 -27.43 0.86 -31.15
N ALA A 55 -28.47 0.03 -31.30
CA ALA A 55 -28.47 -1.34 -30.76
C ALA A 55 -27.62 -2.30 -31.62
N ALA A 56 -27.58 -2.10 -32.94
CA ALA A 56 -26.74 -2.90 -33.85
C ALA A 56 -25.26 -2.51 -33.73
N ALA A 57 -24.97 -1.22 -33.55
CA ALA A 57 -23.60 -0.74 -33.29
C ALA A 57 -23.09 -1.18 -31.91
N ALA A 58 -23.96 -1.21 -30.88
CA ALA A 58 -23.61 -1.74 -29.57
C ALA A 58 -23.37 -3.26 -29.60
N LYS A 59 -24.23 -4.03 -30.30
CA LYS A 59 -24.01 -5.48 -30.50
C LYS A 59 -22.74 -5.78 -31.31
N ALA A 60 -22.43 -4.99 -32.34
CA ALA A 60 -21.20 -5.17 -33.11
C ALA A 60 -19.94 -4.79 -32.31
N ALA A 61 -20.03 -3.83 -31.40
CA ALA A 61 -18.94 -3.47 -30.48
C ALA A 61 -18.77 -4.52 -29.36
N GLU A 62 -19.87 -5.14 -28.91
CA GLU A 62 -19.87 -6.21 -27.92
C GLU A 62 -19.39 -7.53 -28.54
N GLU A 63 -19.76 -7.85 -29.79
CA GLU A 63 -19.20 -8.98 -30.55
C GLU A 63 -17.73 -8.77 -30.90
N ARG A 64 -17.29 -7.53 -31.16
CA ARG A 64 -15.86 -7.23 -31.33
C ARG A 64 -15.08 -7.38 -30.03
N LYS A 65 -15.60 -6.87 -28.90
CA LYS A 65 -15.00 -7.10 -27.58
C LYS A 65 -15.02 -8.56 -27.18
N LYS A 66 -16.04 -9.31 -27.56
CA LYS A 66 -16.14 -10.76 -27.32
C LYS A 66 -15.17 -11.53 -28.22
N SER A 67 -14.97 -11.11 -29.47
CA SER A 67 -13.95 -11.68 -30.37
C SER A 67 -12.51 -11.29 -29.99
N GLU A 68 -12.31 -10.12 -29.37
CA GLU A 68 -11.03 -9.70 -28.79
C GLU A 68 -10.74 -10.47 -27.49
N LEU A 69 -11.75 -10.70 -26.64
CA LEU A 69 -11.61 -11.59 -25.46
C LEU A 69 -11.44 -13.07 -25.84
N GLU A 70 -12.11 -13.55 -26.89
CA GLU A 70 -11.93 -14.90 -27.44
C GLU A 70 -10.59 -15.03 -28.20
N GLY A 71 -9.99 -13.91 -28.63
CA GLY A 71 -8.63 -13.85 -29.16
C GLY A 71 -7.54 -14.02 -28.09
N GLU A 72 -7.79 -13.59 -26.85
CA GLU A 72 -6.89 -13.75 -25.70
C GLU A 72 -7.11 -15.06 -24.91
N LEU A 73 -8.21 -15.79 -25.17
CA LEU A 73 -8.52 -17.10 -24.59
C LEU A 73 -8.59 -18.19 -25.67
N ARG A 74 -7.62 -18.22 -26.58
CA ARG A 74 -7.33 -19.48 -27.29
C ARG A 74 -6.81 -20.47 -26.25
N GLU A 75 -7.65 -21.42 -25.86
CA GLU A 75 -7.19 -22.73 -25.42
C GLU A 75 -6.22 -23.24 -26.51
N ILE A 76 -4.93 -23.16 -26.24
CA ILE A 76 -3.90 -23.70 -27.14
C ILE A 76 -4.12 -25.21 -27.10
N GLU A 77 -4.72 -25.76 -28.16
CA GLU A 77 -4.76 -27.21 -28.35
C GLU A 77 -3.32 -27.72 -28.24
N PRO A 78 -3.05 -28.76 -27.41
CA PRO A 78 -1.70 -29.25 -27.22
C PRO A 78 -1.15 -29.71 -28.55
N ARG A 79 -0.01 -29.14 -28.96
CA ARG A 79 0.65 -29.50 -30.21
C ARG A 79 0.87 -31.01 -30.21
N ALA A 80 0.44 -31.70 -31.28
CA ALA A 80 0.72 -33.13 -31.42
C ALA A 80 2.22 -33.33 -31.71
N VAL A 81 3.02 -33.49 -30.65
CA VAL A 81 4.47 -33.64 -30.73
C VAL A 81 4.84 -35.13 -30.85
N PRO A 82 5.68 -35.53 -31.83
CA PRO A 82 6.19 -36.89 -31.93
C PRO A 82 6.98 -37.32 -30.67
N ARG A 83 6.88 -38.58 -30.27
CA ARG A 83 7.57 -39.10 -29.05
C ARG A 83 9.10 -38.95 -29.10
N ASP A 84 9.68 -38.98 -30.29
CA ASP A 84 11.12 -38.86 -30.51
C ASP A 84 11.57 -37.42 -30.82
N PHE A 85 10.68 -36.44 -30.64
CA PHE A 85 10.96 -35.04 -30.96
C PHE A 85 12.22 -34.50 -30.26
N SER A 86 12.32 -34.67 -28.93
CA SER A 86 13.48 -34.21 -28.16
C SER A 86 14.78 -34.85 -28.62
N MET A 87 14.75 -36.12 -29.03
CA MET A 87 15.90 -36.83 -29.60
C MET A 87 16.30 -36.23 -30.95
N ARG A 88 15.34 -35.99 -31.86
CA ARG A 88 15.63 -35.35 -33.15
C ARG A 88 16.23 -33.95 -32.98
N VAL A 89 15.76 -33.18 -32.00
CA VAL A 89 16.31 -31.85 -31.70
C VAL A 89 17.73 -31.98 -31.14
N ALA A 90 17.99 -32.87 -30.18
CA ALA A 90 19.33 -33.11 -29.63
C ALA A 90 20.33 -33.56 -30.72
N THR A 91 19.94 -34.47 -31.62
CA THR A 91 20.78 -34.88 -32.76
C THR A 91 21.09 -33.72 -33.69
N ARG A 92 20.11 -32.84 -33.96
CA ARG A 92 20.35 -31.63 -34.77
C ARG A 92 21.31 -30.66 -34.09
N ILE A 93 21.19 -30.46 -32.77
CA ILE A 93 22.10 -29.61 -32.00
C ILE A 93 23.53 -30.17 -32.11
N THR A 94 23.70 -31.47 -31.95
CA THR A 94 25.00 -32.14 -32.09
C THR A 94 25.56 -31.93 -33.50
N ALA A 95 24.75 -32.17 -34.54
CA ALA A 95 25.16 -31.98 -35.93
C ALA A 95 25.53 -30.52 -36.28
N ILE A 96 24.87 -29.52 -35.68
CA ILE A 96 25.22 -28.10 -35.88
C ILE A 96 26.59 -27.82 -35.27
N ASN A 97 26.81 -28.24 -34.01
CA ASN A 97 28.07 -28.00 -33.31
C ASN A 97 29.26 -28.76 -33.91
N GLU A 98 29.03 -29.93 -34.50
CA GLU A 98 30.09 -30.69 -35.19
C GLU A 98 30.41 -30.14 -36.58
N ARG A 99 29.43 -29.52 -37.25
CA ARG A 99 29.58 -28.99 -38.60
C ARG A 99 30.21 -27.60 -38.62
N GLU A 100 29.81 -26.74 -37.69
CA GLU A 100 30.30 -25.37 -37.61
C GLU A 100 31.59 -25.34 -36.79
N MET A 101 32.69 -24.88 -37.37
CA MET A 101 33.97 -24.76 -36.64
C MET A 101 34.04 -23.55 -35.71
N ASP A 102 33.14 -22.58 -35.89
CA ASP A 102 33.03 -21.37 -35.06
C ASP A 102 31.95 -21.56 -33.99
N GLU A 103 32.36 -21.52 -32.72
CA GLU A 103 31.49 -21.71 -31.57
C GLU A 103 30.41 -20.63 -31.42
N SER A 104 30.70 -19.40 -31.86
CA SER A 104 29.74 -18.28 -31.80
C SER A 104 28.62 -18.48 -32.81
N ILE A 105 28.96 -18.86 -34.04
CA ILE A 105 27.99 -19.15 -35.10
C ILE A 105 27.17 -20.39 -34.76
N ALA A 106 27.82 -21.43 -34.22
CA ALA A 106 27.15 -22.64 -33.76
C ALA A 106 26.14 -22.31 -32.65
N SER A 107 26.54 -21.53 -31.64
CA SER A 107 25.69 -21.10 -30.53
C SER A 107 24.46 -20.33 -31.01
N GLY A 108 24.62 -19.37 -31.92
CA GLY A 108 23.50 -18.61 -32.47
C GLY A 108 22.46 -19.49 -33.18
N ARG A 109 22.92 -20.40 -34.06
CA ARG A 109 22.03 -21.33 -34.77
C ARG A 109 21.35 -22.34 -33.87
N VAL A 110 22.06 -22.82 -32.85
CA VAL A 110 21.47 -23.72 -31.83
C VAL A 110 20.39 -22.99 -31.04
N THR A 111 20.65 -21.74 -30.64
CA THR A 111 19.70 -20.91 -29.89
C THR A 111 18.46 -20.60 -30.73
N GLU A 112 18.63 -20.24 -32.00
CA GLU A 112 17.52 -20.03 -32.94
C GLU A 112 16.69 -21.31 -33.12
N LEU A 113 17.34 -22.46 -33.29
CA LEU A 113 16.67 -23.77 -33.39
C LEU A 113 15.87 -24.08 -32.13
N VAL A 114 16.45 -23.85 -30.96
CA VAL A 114 15.81 -24.03 -29.65
C VAL A 114 14.59 -23.12 -29.56
N PHE A 115 14.75 -21.82 -29.77
CA PHE A 115 13.67 -20.85 -29.66
C PHE A 115 12.52 -21.17 -30.62
N ARG A 116 12.82 -21.42 -31.89
CA ARG A 116 11.79 -21.72 -32.91
C ARG A 116 10.93 -22.94 -32.56
N ASN A 117 11.49 -23.92 -31.85
CA ASN A 117 10.84 -25.21 -31.59
C ASN A 117 10.33 -25.37 -30.16
N LEU A 118 10.87 -24.63 -29.20
CA LEU A 118 10.69 -24.86 -27.76
C LEU A 118 10.31 -23.61 -26.96
N LYS A 119 10.04 -22.46 -27.61
CA LYS A 119 9.65 -21.21 -26.91
C LYS A 119 8.31 -21.28 -26.17
N ASP A 120 7.40 -22.15 -26.63
CA ASP A 120 6.05 -22.23 -26.09
C ASP A 120 6.05 -23.06 -24.78
N ALA A 121 5.22 -22.66 -23.81
CA ALA A 121 5.28 -23.23 -22.45
C ALA A 121 4.94 -24.74 -22.38
N ASP A 122 4.14 -25.23 -23.32
CA ASP A 122 3.83 -26.66 -23.49
C ASP A 122 5.05 -27.48 -23.96
N MET A 123 6.01 -26.83 -24.63
CA MET A 123 7.23 -27.45 -25.14
C MET A 123 8.39 -27.46 -24.13
N HIS A 124 8.30 -26.77 -22.99
CA HIS A 124 9.40 -26.70 -22.00
C HIS A 124 9.79 -28.05 -21.39
N MET A 125 8.85 -28.99 -21.27
CA MET A 125 9.17 -30.35 -20.83
C MET A 125 9.97 -31.12 -21.89
N HIS A 126 9.71 -30.85 -23.18
CA HIS A 126 10.51 -31.39 -24.27
C HIS A 126 11.91 -30.78 -24.33
N TYR A 127 12.06 -29.50 -23.94
CA TYR A 127 13.37 -28.89 -23.73
C TYR A 127 14.14 -29.61 -22.63
N LEU A 128 13.49 -29.89 -21.49
CA LEU A 128 14.12 -30.65 -20.39
C LEU A 128 14.61 -32.02 -20.87
N ASP A 129 13.79 -32.74 -21.64
CA ASP A 129 14.15 -34.03 -22.23
C ASP A 129 15.31 -33.92 -23.20
N MET A 130 15.30 -32.91 -24.07
CA MET A 130 16.33 -32.67 -25.07
C MET A 130 17.69 -32.43 -24.39
N VAL A 131 17.73 -31.56 -23.37
CA VAL A 131 18.95 -31.26 -22.63
C VAL A 131 19.40 -32.46 -21.80
N ASN A 132 18.48 -33.23 -21.21
CA ASN A 132 18.84 -34.46 -20.50
C ASN A 132 19.45 -35.53 -21.43
N LEU A 133 19.01 -35.60 -22.69
CA LEU A 133 19.65 -36.46 -23.70
C LEU A 133 21.07 -35.99 -24.00
N LEU A 134 21.30 -34.68 -24.14
CA LEU A 134 22.65 -34.12 -24.31
C LEU A 134 23.54 -34.36 -23.08
N LEU A 135 22.99 -34.33 -21.87
CA LEU A 135 23.73 -34.61 -20.63
C LEU A 135 24.07 -36.10 -20.46
N SER A 136 23.36 -37.00 -21.15
CA SER A 136 23.56 -38.45 -20.99
C SER A 136 24.85 -38.96 -21.62
N ASP A 137 25.38 -38.25 -22.62
CA ASP A 137 26.62 -38.58 -23.30
C ASP A 137 27.69 -37.53 -22.95
N PRO A 138 28.85 -37.94 -22.38
CA PRO A 138 29.95 -37.04 -22.05
C PRO A 138 30.37 -36.12 -23.21
N ASP A 139 30.35 -36.59 -24.45
CA ASP A 139 30.81 -35.82 -25.62
C ASP A 139 29.83 -34.70 -25.99
N THR A 140 28.54 -34.89 -25.69
CA THR A 140 27.47 -33.91 -25.98
C THR A 140 27.07 -33.06 -24.77
N SER A 141 27.60 -33.37 -23.58
CA SER A 141 27.26 -32.69 -22.32
C SER A 141 27.59 -31.20 -22.32
N LYS A 142 28.64 -30.77 -23.04
CA LYS A 142 28.96 -29.35 -23.26
C LYS A 142 27.87 -28.62 -24.05
N TYR A 143 27.18 -29.30 -24.97
CA TYR A 143 26.10 -28.70 -25.76
C TYR A 143 24.86 -28.43 -24.90
N ALA A 144 24.63 -29.24 -23.85
CA ALA A 144 23.58 -28.95 -22.88
C ALA A 144 23.81 -27.59 -22.21
N ALA A 145 25.04 -27.28 -21.78
CA ALA A 145 25.37 -25.98 -21.20
C ALA A 145 25.22 -24.83 -22.21
N THR A 146 25.67 -25.00 -23.46
CA THR A 146 25.57 -23.94 -24.47
C THR A 146 24.13 -23.65 -24.90
N THR A 147 23.20 -24.62 -24.82
CA THR A 147 21.77 -24.35 -25.10
C THR A 147 21.11 -23.42 -24.08
N TRP A 148 21.58 -23.41 -22.84
CA TRP A 148 21.15 -22.45 -21.82
C TRP A 148 21.92 -21.14 -21.93
N ALA A 149 23.25 -21.22 -22.14
CA ALA A 149 24.08 -20.04 -22.23
C ALA A 149 23.75 -19.18 -23.45
N GLY A 150 23.43 -19.81 -24.58
CA GLY A 150 23.04 -19.14 -25.82
C GLY A 150 21.81 -18.26 -25.68
N LEU A 151 20.83 -18.64 -24.84
CA LEU A 151 19.66 -17.80 -24.57
C LEU A 151 20.02 -16.46 -23.91
N ILE A 152 21.15 -16.39 -23.20
CA ILE A 152 21.61 -15.18 -22.53
C ILE A 152 22.63 -14.45 -23.40
N TRP A 153 23.57 -15.16 -24.03
CA TRP A 153 24.56 -14.54 -24.93
C TRP A 153 23.91 -13.77 -26.09
N HIS A 154 22.80 -14.27 -26.63
CA HIS A 154 22.11 -13.66 -27.77
C HIS A 154 20.93 -12.78 -27.36
N GLU A 155 20.76 -12.47 -26.08
CA GLU A 155 19.58 -11.74 -25.60
C GLU A 155 19.60 -10.25 -25.97
N GLU A 156 20.78 -9.65 -26.13
CA GLU A 156 20.90 -8.23 -26.50
C GLU A 156 20.37 -8.00 -27.92
N GLU A 157 20.60 -8.96 -28.82
CA GLU A 157 20.08 -8.96 -30.19
C GLU A 157 18.63 -9.46 -30.26
N HIS A 158 18.30 -10.44 -29.42
CA HIS A 158 16.99 -11.09 -29.38
C HIS A 158 16.41 -11.11 -27.95
N SER A 159 15.81 -9.99 -27.54
CA SER A 159 15.22 -9.83 -26.20
C SER A 159 14.19 -10.92 -25.82
N GLU A 160 13.54 -11.52 -26.82
CA GLU A 160 12.59 -12.62 -26.71
C GLU A 160 13.21 -13.88 -26.06
N TYR A 161 14.53 -14.08 -26.17
CA TYR A 161 15.22 -15.21 -25.57
C TYR A 161 15.24 -15.14 -24.04
N ARG A 162 15.32 -13.92 -23.50
CA ARG A 162 15.20 -13.70 -22.05
C ARG A 162 13.80 -14.03 -21.55
N GLU A 163 12.76 -13.72 -22.31
CA GLU A 163 11.38 -14.10 -21.99
C GLU A 163 11.20 -15.63 -22.00
N MET A 164 11.74 -16.30 -23.01
CA MET A 164 11.75 -17.77 -23.09
C MET A 164 12.47 -18.38 -21.87
N LEU A 165 13.66 -17.88 -21.53
CA LEU A 165 14.42 -18.35 -20.37
C LEU A 165 13.61 -18.19 -19.06
N GLN A 166 13.00 -17.03 -18.85
CA GLN A 166 12.16 -16.80 -17.66
C GLN A 166 10.95 -17.73 -17.64
N SER A 167 10.30 -17.94 -18.78
CA SER A 167 9.15 -18.83 -18.92
C SER A 167 9.55 -20.28 -18.60
N LEU A 168 10.72 -20.72 -19.07
CA LEU A 168 11.27 -22.04 -18.81
C LEU A 168 11.59 -22.26 -17.33
N ILE A 169 12.29 -21.32 -16.70
CA ILE A 169 12.59 -21.36 -15.27
C ILE A 169 11.30 -21.41 -14.45
N LYS A 170 10.30 -20.61 -14.81
CA LYS A 170 8.99 -20.62 -14.14
C LYS A 170 8.33 -22.00 -14.22
N THR A 171 8.30 -22.60 -15.41
CA THR A 171 7.76 -23.96 -15.59
C THR A 171 8.49 -24.97 -14.71
N TYR A 172 9.82 -24.87 -14.56
CA TYR A 172 10.59 -25.80 -13.74
C TYR A 172 10.32 -25.60 -12.24
N VAL A 173 10.22 -24.36 -11.77
CA VAL A 173 9.87 -24.03 -10.38
C VAL A 173 8.46 -24.53 -10.02
N ASP A 174 7.50 -24.39 -10.93
CA ASP A 174 6.13 -24.86 -10.71
C ASP A 174 6.02 -26.39 -10.81
N ALA A 175 6.72 -27.00 -11.76
CA ALA A 175 6.76 -28.45 -11.94
C ALA A 175 7.50 -29.18 -10.80
N HIS A 176 8.55 -28.58 -10.24
CA HIS A 176 9.26 -29.06 -9.05
C HIS A 176 8.33 -29.14 -7.84
N LEU A 177 7.50 -28.11 -7.63
CA LEU A 177 6.58 -28.03 -6.49
C LEU A 177 5.52 -29.15 -6.48
N VAL A 178 5.12 -29.66 -7.65
CA VAL A 178 4.17 -30.78 -7.78
C VAL A 178 4.83 -32.13 -8.05
N ASN A 179 6.17 -32.22 -7.94
CA ASN A 179 6.97 -33.38 -8.36
C ASN A 179 6.49 -33.96 -9.70
N ALA A 180 6.45 -33.12 -10.74
CA ALA A 180 5.97 -33.52 -12.07
C ALA A 180 6.81 -34.65 -12.70
N ARG A 181 8.02 -34.89 -12.19
CA ARG A 181 8.90 -35.98 -12.60
C ARG A 181 9.45 -36.70 -11.37
N GLU A 182 9.79 -37.97 -11.57
CA GLU A 182 10.38 -38.81 -10.54
C GLU A 182 11.73 -38.24 -10.09
N SER A 183 11.97 -38.31 -8.78
CA SER A 183 13.25 -37.92 -8.21
C SER A 183 14.33 -38.92 -8.61
N LYS A 184 15.55 -38.43 -8.83
CA LYS A 184 16.71 -39.26 -9.17
C LYS A 184 17.54 -39.51 -7.92
N GLU A 185 17.99 -40.75 -7.76
CA GLU A 185 18.95 -41.11 -6.73
C GLU A 185 20.36 -40.74 -7.20
N HIS A 186 21.12 -40.08 -6.33
CA HIS A 186 22.51 -39.75 -6.58
C HIS A 186 23.41 -40.95 -6.30
N GLU A 187 24.10 -41.43 -7.33
CA GLU A 187 24.88 -42.68 -7.32
C GLU A 187 25.84 -42.79 -6.12
N ASP A 188 26.59 -41.73 -5.79
CA ASP A 188 27.61 -41.80 -4.73
C ASP A 188 27.08 -41.63 -3.29
N THR A 189 25.93 -40.98 -3.12
CA THR A 189 25.44 -40.55 -1.80
C THR A 189 24.14 -41.23 -1.39
N GLY A 190 23.44 -41.88 -2.33
CA GLY A 190 22.11 -42.46 -2.11
C GLY A 190 21.02 -41.42 -1.81
N LYS A 191 21.31 -40.13 -1.95
CA LYS A 191 20.34 -39.05 -1.73
C LYS A 191 19.43 -38.91 -2.93
N TYR A 192 18.15 -38.68 -2.69
CA TYR A 192 17.17 -38.36 -3.74
C TYR A 192 17.09 -36.86 -3.97
N PHE A 193 17.21 -36.46 -5.23
CA PHE A 193 17.05 -35.08 -5.69
C PHE A 193 15.95 -35.00 -6.74
N SER A 194 15.28 -33.85 -6.84
CA SER A 194 14.28 -33.71 -7.90
C SER A 194 14.94 -33.80 -9.29
N ALA A 195 14.18 -34.26 -10.29
CA ALA A 195 14.66 -34.28 -11.67
C ALA A 195 15.08 -32.88 -12.16
N PHE A 196 14.40 -31.83 -11.67
CA PHE A 196 14.70 -30.43 -12.00
C PHE A 196 15.99 -29.94 -11.33
N ALA A 197 16.22 -30.32 -10.08
CA ALA A 197 17.47 -30.00 -9.37
C ALA A 197 18.67 -30.70 -10.00
N THR A 198 18.51 -31.99 -10.33
CA THR A 198 19.52 -32.78 -11.04
C THR A 198 19.84 -32.15 -12.39
N HIS A 199 18.81 -31.81 -13.16
CA HIS A 199 18.95 -31.19 -14.47
C HIS A 199 19.68 -29.85 -14.42
N MET A 200 19.18 -28.89 -13.63
CA MET A 200 19.80 -27.56 -13.55
C MET A 200 21.19 -27.63 -12.93
N GLY A 201 21.39 -28.49 -11.93
CA GLY A 201 22.69 -28.69 -11.31
C GLY A 201 23.73 -29.25 -12.28
N GLU A 202 23.39 -30.28 -13.07
CA GLU A 202 24.29 -30.79 -14.11
C GLU A 202 24.58 -29.75 -15.18
N VAL A 203 23.59 -28.98 -15.64
CA VAL A 203 23.81 -27.88 -16.59
C VAL A 203 24.79 -26.85 -16.01
N PHE A 204 24.63 -26.44 -14.76
CA PHE A 204 25.54 -25.49 -14.11
C PHE A 204 26.95 -26.04 -13.96
N ILE A 205 27.09 -27.33 -13.62
CA ILE A 205 28.39 -28.01 -13.57
C ILE A 205 29.05 -28.00 -14.96
N GLN A 206 28.30 -28.30 -16.02
CA GLN A 206 28.83 -28.28 -17.38
C GLN A 206 29.20 -26.87 -17.85
N MET A 207 28.42 -25.84 -17.49
CA MET A 207 28.80 -24.44 -17.76
C MET A 207 30.15 -24.10 -17.13
N MET A 208 30.35 -24.45 -15.85
CA MET A 208 31.61 -24.22 -15.16
C MET A 208 32.78 -25.04 -15.72
N ARG A 209 32.51 -26.21 -16.34
CA ARG A 209 33.53 -27.01 -17.04
C ARG A 209 33.99 -26.38 -18.35
N ILE A 210 33.10 -25.69 -19.06
CA ILE A 210 33.43 -25.01 -20.33
C ILE A 210 34.31 -23.79 -20.06
N SER A 211 33.85 -22.87 -19.20
CA SER A 211 34.62 -21.70 -18.82
C SER A 211 34.20 -21.21 -17.43
N ALA A 212 35.18 -20.75 -16.66
CA ALA A 212 34.91 -20.09 -15.37
C ALA A 212 34.15 -18.77 -15.53
N ASP A 213 34.22 -18.14 -16.71
CA ASP A 213 33.53 -16.88 -17.01
C ASP A 213 32.01 -17.06 -17.11
N LEU A 214 31.53 -18.29 -17.33
CA LEU A 214 30.11 -18.63 -17.32
C LEU A 214 29.49 -18.61 -15.92
N TYR A 215 30.28 -18.34 -14.89
CA TYR A 215 29.81 -18.25 -13.52
C TYR A 215 28.74 -17.14 -13.32
N ASP A 216 28.92 -15.99 -13.98
CA ASP A 216 27.96 -14.88 -13.89
C ASP A 216 26.61 -15.30 -14.50
N LEU A 217 26.67 -16.07 -15.60
CA LEU A 217 25.51 -16.65 -16.26
C LEU A 217 24.75 -17.63 -15.35
N VAL A 218 25.48 -18.52 -14.67
CA VAL A 218 24.90 -19.44 -13.68
C VAL A 218 24.25 -18.66 -12.55
N THR A 219 24.93 -17.60 -12.07
CA THR A 219 24.42 -16.72 -11.01
C THR A 219 23.13 -16.03 -11.42
N ASP A 220 23.01 -15.58 -12.66
CA ASP A 220 21.82 -14.91 -13.19
C ASP A 220 20.63 -15.87 -13.33
N ILE A 221 20.86 -17.07 -13.86
CA ILE A 221 19.83 -18.11 -13.95
C ILE A 221 19.38 -18.51 -12.53
N TYR A 222 20.33 -18.75 -11.62
CA TYR A 222 20.03 -19.14 -10.25
C TYR A 222 19.30 -18.04 -9.47
N THR A 223 19.70 -16.78 -9.66
CA THR A 223 19.01 -15.61 -9.12
C THR A 223 17.57 -15.54 -9.60
N SER A 224 17.31 -15.88 -10.87
CA SER A 224 15.97 -15.92 -11.43
C SER A 224 15.11 -17.01 -10.79
N VAL A 225 15.67 -18.20 -10.53
CA VAL A 225 15.00 -19.28 -9.77
C VAL A 225 14.58 -18.78 -8.39
N ILE A 226 15.51 -18.17 -7.64
CA ILE A 226 15.24 -17.63 -6.29
C ILE A 226 14.14 -16.57 -6.34
N LYS A 227 14.23 -15.61 -7.27
CA LYS A 227 13.26 -14.53 -7.42
C LYS A 227 11.85 -15.06 -7.68
N MET A 228 11.69 -16.00 -8.61
CA MET A 228 10.38 -16.56 -8.93
C MET A 228 9.76 -17.30 -7.75
N GLU A 229 10.57 -18.10 -7.05
CA GLU A 229 10.08 -18.89 -5.92
C GLU A 229 9.75 -18.02 -4.70
N MET A 230 10.60 -17.05 -4.35
CA MET A 230 10.39 -16.13 -3.23
C MET A 230 9.24 -15.16 -3.48
N THR A 231 9.11 -14.60 -4.69
CA THR A 231 8.01 -13.68 -5.02
C THR A 231 6.66 -14.38 -4.94
N ARG A 232 6.59 -15.65 -5.37
CA ARG A 232 5.39 -16.48 -5.24
C ARG A 232 5.03 -16.73 -3.78
N ASP A 233 6.01 -17.02 -2.92
CA ASP A 233 5.76 -17.27 -1.49
C ASP A 233 5.30 -16.01 -0.75
N LEU A 234 5.93 -14.87 -1.04
CA LEU A 234 5.52 -13.58 -0.48
C LEU A 234 4.11 -13.19 -0.94
N GLY A 235 3.79 -13.37 -2.22
CA GLY A 235 2.44 -13.13 -2.74
C GLY A 235 1.37 -13.99 -2.06
N LYS A 236 1.65 -15.28 -1.82
CA LYS A 236 0.75 -16.16 -1.06
C LYS A 236 0.56 -15.67 0.38
N LYS A 237 1.64 -15.24 1.04
CA LYS A 237 1.58 -14.72 2.40
C LYS A 237 0.71 -13.46 2.48
N ASP A 238 0.89 -12.53 1.55
CA ASP A 238 0.09 -11.30 1.48
C ASP A 238 -1.40 -11.60 1.22
N GLU A 239 -1.71 -12.59 0.37
CA GLU A 239 -3.09 -13.04 0.18
C GLU A 239 -3.72 -13.65 1.44
N ASP A 240 -2.98 -14.48 2.17
CA ASP A 240 -3.47 -15.10 3.40
C ASP A 240 -3.68 -14.08 4.52
N GLU A 241 -2.80 -13.07 4.63
CA GLU A 241 -2.96 -11.92 5.53
C GLU A 241 -4.23 -11.12 5.18
N ARG A 242 -4.45 -10.81 3.89
CA ARG A 242 -5.65 -10.08 3.41
C ARG A 242 -6.95 -10.84 3.68
N LYS A 243 -6.95 -12.17 3.52
CA LYS A 243 -8.12 -13.03 3.76
C LYS A 243 -8.40 -13.24 5.26
N GLY A 244 -7.67 -12.56 6.15
CA GLY A 244 -7.86 -12.67 7.60
C GLY A 244 -7.58 -14.07 8.14
N LYS A 245 -6.88 -14.92 7.37
CA LYS A 245 -6.45 -16.24 7.81
C LYS A 245 -5.22 -16.06 8.71
N LYS A 246 -5.45 -15.47 9.89
CA LYS A 246 -4.47 -15.47 10.97
C LYS A 246 -4.17 -16.92 11.33
N GLY A 247 -2.99 -17.39 10.93
CA GLY A 247 -2.28 -18.49 11.59
C GLY A 247 -3.13 -19.71 11.89
N THR A 248 -3.94 -20.20 10.94
CA THR A 248 -4.28 -21.61 11.00
C THR A 248 -3.04 -22.33 10.51
N SER A 249 -2.27 -22.88 11.45
CA SER A 249 -1.34 -24.00 11.23
C SER A 249 -1.85 -24.80 10.06
N PRO A 250 -1.04 -25.08 9.01
CA PRO A 250 -1.54 -25.51 7.72
C PRO A 250 -2.58 -26.59 7.94
N LYS A 251 -3.87 -26.20 7.87
CA LYS A 251 -4.97 -27.14 7.99
C LYS A 251 -4.68 -28.08 6.84
N LYS A 252 -4.31 -29.31 7.17
CA LYS A 252 -4.14 -30.46 6.27
C LYS A 252 -5.10 -30.29 5.10
N LYS A 253 -4.64 -29.61 4.05
CA LYS A 253 -5.38 -29.42 2.82
C LYS A 253 -4.96 -30.63 2.04
N GLU A 254 -5.78 -31.66 2.21
CA GLU A 254 -6.00 -32.78 1.29
C GLU A 254 -4.85 -33.00 0.30
N GLU A 255 -4.07 -34.04 0.59
CA GLU A 255 -3.47 -34.93 -0.41
C GLU A 255 -3.25 -34.34 -1.81
N LYS A 256 -2.30 -33.42 -1.97
CA LYS A 256 -1.43 -33.51 -3.16
C LYS A 256 -0.33 -34.48 -2.78
N ARG A 257 -0.53 -35.77 -3.04
CA ARG A 257 0.42 -36.87 -2.74
C ARG A 257 1.85 -36.65 -3.28
N ASN A 258 2.06 -35.63 -4.10
CA ASN A 258 3.33 -35.32 -4.75
C ASN A 258 3.84 -33.87 -4.49
N PHE A 259 3.41 -33.17 -3.44
CA PHE A 259 3.96 -31.82 -3.17
C PHE A 259 5.39 -31.88 -2.62
N ASN A 260 6.34 -31.19 -3.26
CA ASN A 260 7.71 -31.06 -2.74
C ASN A 260 7.81 -29.87 -1.77
N PRO A 261 8.08 -30.10 -0.47
CA PRO A 261 8.23 -29.00 0.48
C PRO A 261 9.54 -28.24 0.32
N LYS A 262 10.56 -28.84 -0.33
CA LYS A 262 11.88 -28.25 -0.51
C LYS A 262 11.87 -27.28 -1.69
N LYS A 263 12.49 -26.11 -1.49
CA LYS A 263 12.64 -25.08 -2.52
C LYS A 263 13.59 -25.55 -3.61
N LEU A 264 13.28 -25.24 -4.88
CA LEU A 264 14.10 -25.69 -6.01
C LEU A 264 15.51 -25.13 -5.91
N TYR A 265 15.64 -23.85 -5.53
CA TYR A 265 16.95 -23.22 -5.38
C TYR A 265 17.82 -23.88 -4.29
N ASP A 266 17.21 -24.45 -3.24
CA ASP A 266 17.93 -25.20 -2.20
C ASP A 266 18.28 -26.61 -2.68
N ASP A 267 17.37 -27.24 -3.42
CA ASP A 267 17.59 -28.57 -3.97
C ASP A 267 18.72 -28.61 -5.01
N ILE A 268 18.84 -27.56 -5.84
CA ILE A 268 19.97 -27.41 -6.77
C ILE A 268 21.30 -27.29 -6.01
N ILE A 269 21.38 -26.44 -4.97
CA ILE A 269 22.62 -26.31 -4.17
C ILE A 269 23.01 -27.65 -3.55
N ASP A 270 22.05 -28.37 -2.97
CA ASP A 270 22.34 -29.63 -2.30
C ASP A 270 22.79 -30.70 -3.30
N PHE A 271 22.21 -30.72 -4.51
CA PHE A 271 22.64 -31.61 -5.60
C PHE A 271 24.06 -31.28 -6.06
N VAL A 272 24.35 -30.01 -6.37
CA VAL A 272 25.69 -29.58 -6.80
C VAL A 272 26.73 -29.87 -5.71
N SER A 273 26.38 -29.64 -4.44
CA SER A 273 27.26 -29.99 -3.32
C SER A 273 27.52 -31.50 -3.23
N ALA A 274 26.50 -32.34 -3.41
CA ALA A 274 26.66 -33.80 -3.40
C ALA A 274 27.52 -34.30 -4.56
N ARG A 275 27.45 -33.66 -5.74
CA ARG A 275 28.33 -33.95 -6.88
C ARG A 275 29.77 -33.50 -6.66
N GLY A 276 29.98 -32.48 -5.82
CA GLY A 276 31.30 -32.01 -5.41
C GLY A 276 32.00 -32.94 -4.41
N ASP A 277 31.24 -33.73 -3.65
CA ASP A 277 31.75 -34.65 -2.63
C ASP A 277 32.56 -35.77 -3.29
N PHE A 278 33.89 -35.69 -3.19
CA PHE A 278 34.80 -36.71 -3.70
C PHE A 278 35.36 -37.54 -2.53
N LYS A 279 35.08 -38.85 -2.54
CA LYS A 279 35.75 -39.79 -1.64
C LYS A 279 37.06 -40.23 -2.29
N SER A 280 38.18 -39.67 -1.85
CA SER A 280 39.50 -40.10 -2.31
C SER A 280 39.92 -41.37 -1.56
N ASP A 281 40.09 -42.48 -2.25
CA ASP A 281 40.67 -43.70 -1.65
C ASP A 281 42.17 -43.54 -1.31
N ASN A 282 42.83 -42.49 -1.81
CA ASN A 282 44.25 -42.21 -1.60
C ASN A 282 44.50 -40.77 -1.09
N LEU A 283 45.43 -40.62 -0.14
CA LEU A 283 45.70 -39.38 0.60
C LEU A 283 46.24 -38.19 -0.23
N ASN A 284 46.71 -38.42 -1.46
CA ASN A 284 47.43 -37.42 -2.29
C ASN A 284 46.74 -37.06 -3.62
N GLN A 285 45.49 -37.48 -3.84
CA GLN A 285 44.80 -37.18 -5.11
C GLN A 285 44.07 -35.84 -5.02
N LYS A 286 44.42 -34.88 -5.88
CA LYS A 286 43.67 -33.63 -6.02
C LYS A 286 42.24 -33.95 -6.45
N ASN A 287 41.26 -33.35 -5.78
CA ASN A 287 39.84 -33.57 -6.08
C ASN A 287 39.51 -32.99 -7.47
N PRO A 288 39.14 -33.81 -8.48
CA PRO A 288 38.75 -33.29 -9.79
C PRO A 288 37.47 -32.45 -9.76
N ASN A 289 36.68 -32.55 -8.69
CA ASN A 289 35.41 -31.85 -8.49
C ASN A 289 35.56 -30.59 -7.62
N GLU A 290 36.77 -30.09 -7.37
CA GLU A 290 36.99 -28.88 -6.56
C GLU A 290 36.21 -27.66 -7.09
N PHE A 291 36.15 -27.50 -8.42
CA PHE A 291 35.38 -26.42 -9.04
C PHE A 291 33.86 -26.53 -8.77
N ILE A 292 33.33 -27.74 -8.56
CA ILE A 292 31.93 -27.99 -8.21
C ILE A 292 31.66 -27.53 -6.77
N ILE A 293 32.61 -27.75 -5.86
CA ILE A 293 32.53 -27.26 -4.48
C ILE A 293 32.52 -25.73 -4.47
N VAL A 294 33.42 -25.10 -5.24
CA VAL A 294 33.47 -23.64 -5.39
C VAL A 294 32.15 -23.10 -5.96
N LEU A 295 31.58 -23.77 -6.97
CA LEU A 295 30.26 -23.41 -7.50
C LEU A 295 29.18 -23.45 -6.40
N ALA A 296 29.10 -24.55 -5.64
CA ALA A 296 28.12 -24.69 -4.56
C ALA A 296 28.25 -23.58 -3.49
N ASP A 297 29.47 -23.24 -3.08
CA ASP A 297 29.72 -22.19 -2.09
C ASP A 297 29.32 -20.79 -2.58
N ARG A 298 29.61 -20.49 -3.84
CA ARG A 298 29.19 -19.21 -4.40
C ARG A 298 27.67 -19.16 -4.59
N MET A 299 27.02 -20.25 -5.01
CA MET A 299 25.55 -20.33 -5.06
C MET A 299 24.90 -20.13 -3.68
N ARG A 300 25.48 -20.69 -2.60
CA ARG A 300 25.04 -20.40 -1.21
C ARG A 300 25.13 -18.92 -0.88
N SER A 301 26.18 -18.25 -1.34
CA SER A 301 26.38 -16.82 -1.15
C SER A 301 25.32 -16.02 -1.94
N THR A 302 25.14 -16.30 -3.23
CA THR A 302 24.09 -15.70 -4.07
C THR A 302 22.71 -15.83 -3.44
N ARG A 303 22.36 -17.04 -2.95
CA ARG A 303 21.11 -17.29 -2.24
C ARG A 303 20.92 -16.32 -1.07
N ARG A 304 21.91 -16.17 -0.19
CA ARG A 304 21.82 -15.30 0.98
C ARG A 304 21.58 -13.85 0.57
N TYR A 305 22.37 -13.33 -0.36
CA TYR A 305 22.25 -11.94 -0.82
C TYR A 305 20.92 -11.65 -1.51
N VAL A 306 20.51 -12.52 -2.44
CA VAL A 306 19.27 -12.32 -3.22
C VAL A 306 18.03 -12.43 -2.34
N ILE A 307 17.97 -13.40 -1.42
CA ILE A 307 16.84 -13.52 -0.48
C ILE A 307 16.74 -12.27 0.40
N GLN A 308 17.87 -11.78 0.92
CA GLN A 308 17.88 -10.59 1.76
C GLN A 308 17.42 -9.34 0.98
N ASP A 309 17.87 -9.15 -0.26
CA ASP A 309 17.42 -8.05 -1.11
C ASP A 309 15.90 -8.11 -1.38
N ILE A 310 15.37 -9.29 -1.75
CA ILE A 310 13.93 -9.47 -1.99
C ILE A 310 13.12 -9.16 -0.72
N MET A 311 13.56 -9.66 0.44
CA MET A 311 12.87 -9.40 1.70
C MET A 311 12.89 -7.92 2.10
N ASN A 312 14.03 -7.25 1.91
CA ASN A 312 14.15 -5.82 2.18
C ASN A 312 13.26 -4.97 1.27
N ARG A 313 13.23 -5.28 -0.03
CA ARG A 313 12.34 -4.60 -0.99
C ARG A 313 10.87 -4.82 -0.63
N HIS A 314 10.46 -6.04 -0.33
CA HIS A 314 9.09 -6.36 0.09
C HIS A 314 8.69 -5.61 1.37
N ALA A 315 9.58 -5.56 2.36
CA ALA A 315 9.32 -4.82 3.59
C ALA A 315 9.17 -3.30 3.34
N LEU A 316 9.99 -2.72 2.47
CA LEU A 316 9.89 -1.32 2.07
C LEU A 316 8.58 -1.04 1.32
N ASP A 317 8.18 -1.90 0.40
CA ASP A 317 6.95 -1.73 -0.36
C ASP A 317 5.71 -1.89 0.52
N LYS A 318 5.73 -2.85 1.46
CA LYS A 318 4.68 -2.99 2.47
C LYS A 318 4.58 -1.76 3.37
N LYS A 319 5.72 -1.20 3.79
CA LYS A 319 5.76 0.06 4.55
C LYS A 319 5.16 1.21 3.75
N LYS A 320 5.54 1.37 2.48
CA LYS A 320 4.96 2.41 1.60
C LYS A 320 3.45 2.24 1.41
N GLN A 321 2.97 1.00 1.25
CA GLN A 321 1.54 0.73 1.14
C GLN A 321 0.80 1.10 2.42
N LEU A 322 1.32 0.72 3.59
CA LEU A 322 0.73 1.09 4.87
C LEU A 322 0.76 2.60 5.11
N GLU A 323 1.84 3.29 4.75
CA GLU A 323 1.92 4.75 4.81
C GLU A 323 0.92 5.43 3.88
N LYS A 324 0.70 4.87 2.68
CA LYS A 324 -0.32 5.36 1.75
C LYS A 324 -1.73 5.15 2.30
N GLU A 325 -2.03 3.97 2.82
CA GLU A 325 -3.33 3.69 3.47
C GLU A 325 -3.57 4.60 4.68
N LEU A 326 -2.54 4.88 5.48
CA LEU A 326 -2.63 5.84 6.58
C LEU A 326 -2.92 7.25 6.05
N ARG A 327 -2.21 7.73 5.03
CA ARG A 327 -2.46 9.04 4.42
C ARG A 327 -3.87 9.17 3.84
N GLU A 328 -4.42 8.10 3.27
CA GLU A 328 -5.79 8.08 2.76
C GLU A 328 -6.84 8.09 3.88
N ARG A 329 -6.51 7.59 5.07
CA ARG A 329 -7.37 7.63 6.26
C ARG A 329 -7.27 8.94 7.05
N GLU A 330 -6.11 9.60 7.01
CA GLU A 330 -5.88 10.87 7.68
C GLU A 330 -6.67 12.03 7.06
N ALA A 331 -7.00 13.03 7.86
CA ALA A 331 -7.64 14.24 7.37
C ALA A 331 -6.67 14.99 6.43
N GLY A 332 -7.16 15.43 5.28
CA GLY A 332 -6.39 16.26 4.36
C GLY A 332 -5.98 17.58 5.03
N ALA A 333 -4.83 18.16 4.66
CA ALA A 333 -4.38 19.42 5.25
C ALA A 333 -5.41 20.56 5.07
N GLU A 334 -6.09 20.59 3.92
CA GLU A 334 -7.17 21.53 3.64
C GLU A 334 -8.43 21.25 4.47
N GLU A 335 -8.80 19.99 4.67
CA GLU A 335 -9.90 19.61 5.57
C GLU A 335 -9.61 20.10 7.00
N VAL A 336 -8.38 19.94 7.49
CA VAL A 336 -7.98 20.40 8.83
C VAL A 336 -8.05 21.92 8.93
N ILE A 337 -7.58 22.66 7.92
CA ILE A 337 -7.61 24.12 7.91
C ILE A 337 -9.05 24.66 7.85
N THR A 338 -9.88 24.12 6.96
CA THR A 338 -11.27 24.56 6.78
C THR A 338 -12.13 24.25 8.00
N SER A 339 -11.79 23.20 8.76
CA SER A 339 -12.48 22.82 10.00
C SER A 339 -12.29 23.79 11.19
N ALA A 340 -11.35 24.74 11.09
CA ALA A 340 -11.09 25.73 12.13
C ALA A 340 -12.28 26.67 12.37
N ALA A 341 -12.92 27.14 11.30
CA ALA A 341 -14.05 28.07 11.42
C ALA A 341 -15.28 27.43 12.08
N PRO A 342 -15.74 26.22 11.66
CA PRO A 342 -16.80 25.51 12.37
C PRO A 342 -16.46 25.20 13.83
N PHE A 343 -15.21 24.87 14.13
CA PHE A 343 -14.78 24.63 15.51
C PHE A 343 -14.92 25.87 16.39
N ASN A 344 -14.46 27.04 15.92
CA ASN A 344 -14.53 28.29 16.67
C ASN A 344 -15.97 28.79 16.84
N MET A 345 -16.78 28.71 15.79
CA MET A 345 -18.20 29.08 15.86
C MET A 345 -18.97 28.13 16.78
N GLY A 346 -18.72 26.83 16.71
CA GLY A 346 -19.29 25.86 17.62
C GLY A 346 -18.87 26.08 19.07
N LEU A 347 -17.61 26.43 19.34
CA LEU A 347 -17.15 26.79 20.71
C LEU A 347 -17.89 28.02 21.25
N TYR A 348 -18.14 29.02 20.40
CA TYR A 348 -18.94 30.18 20.78
C TYR A 348 -20.40 29.81 21.06
N TYR A 349 -21.05 29.03 20.18
CA TYR A 349 -22.43 28.59 20.41
C TYR A 349 -22.58 27.72 21.65
N TYR A 350 -21.60 26.86 21.94
CA TYR A 350 -21.54 26.06 23.17
C TYR A 350 -21.54 26.94 24.43
N TRP A 351 -20.79 28.05 24.40
CA TRP A 351 -20.82 29.04 25.49
C TRP A 351 -22.18 29.73 25.63
N VAL A 352 -22.83 30.10 24.51
CA VAL A 352 -24.17 30.72 24.54
C VAL A 352 -25.20 29.75 25.11
N GLU A 353 -25.19 28.49 24.69
CA GLU A 353 -26.09 27.44 25.17
C GLU A 353 -25.91 27.18 26.67
N LYS A 354 -24.66 27.07 27.15
CA LYS A 354 -24.37 26.90 28.59
C LYS A 354 -24.95 28.04 29.44
N ARG A 355 -25.05 29.25 28.88
CA ARG A 355 -25.63 30.44 29.55
C ARG A 355 -27.13 30.60 29.31
N TYR A 356 -27.73 29.84 28.40
CA TYR A 356 -29.14 29.96 28.03
C TYR A 356 -30.04 29.79 29.25
N ASN A 357 -29.87 28.69 30.00
CA ASN A 357 -30.74 28.36 31.12
C ASN A 357 -30.65 29.41 32.25
N PHE A 358 -29.43 29.86 32.59
CA PHE A 358 -29.22 30.89 33.62
C PHE A 358 -29.83 32.24 33.23
N LYS A 359 -29.64 32.69 31.98
CA LYS A 359 -30.20 33.95 31.49
C LYS A 359 -31.72 33.87 31.39
N TYR A 360 -32.26 32.75 30.92
CA TYR A 360 -33.69 32.51 30.87
C TYR A 360 -34.31 32.62 32.27
N LEU A 361 -33.74 31.91 33.25
CA LEU A 361 -34.19 31.93 34.64
C LEU A 361 -34.11 33.34 35.26
N ALA A 362 -33.05 34.10 34.96
CA ALA A 362 -32.90 35.46 35.47
C ALA A 362 -33.99 36.40 34.93
N VAL A 363 -34.29 36.33 33.63
CA VAL A 363 -35.36 37.11 33.00
C VAL A 363 -36.73 36.69 33.55
N GLU A 364 -36.93 35.39 33.73
CA GLU A 364 -38.15 34.83 34.32
C GLU A 364 -38.37 35.32 35.75
N LYS A 365 -37.30 35.33 36.55
CA LYS A 365 -37.31 35.83 37.93
C LYS A 365 -37.70 37.29 37.98
N VAL A 366 -37.12 38.15 37.13
CA VAL A 366 -37.47 39.57 37.05
C VAL A 366 -38.94 39.75 36.64
N ARG A 367 -39.40 39.02 35.63
CA ARG A 367 -40.79 39.06 35.15
C ARG A 367 -41.78 38.67 36.25
N ILE A 368 -41.54 37.55 36.94
CA ILE A 368 -42.40 37.08 38.04
C ILE A 368 -42.36 38.07 39.21
N THR A 369 -41.20 38.61 39.56
CA THR A 369 -41.05 39.58 40.66
C THR A 369 -41.86 40.85 40.39
N LEU A 370 -41.81 41.39 39.16
CA LEU A 370 -42.62 42.56 38.76
C LEU A 370 -44.12 42.25 38.83
N GLN A 371 -44.53 41.06 38.41
CA GLN A 371 -45.92 40.64 38.48
C GLN A 371 -46.42 40.54 39.93
N VAL A 372 -45.61 39.94 40.82
CA VAL A 372 -45.91 39.85 42.26
C VAL A 372 -45.95 41.22 42.91
N LEU A 373 -45.04 42.13 42.56
CA LEU A 373 -45.02 43.49 43.07
C LEU A 373 -46.31 44.26 42.70
N GLY A 374 -46.77 44.12 41.46
CA GLY A 374 -48.04 44.71 41.02
C GLY A 374 -49.24 44.17 41.81
N PHE A 375 -49.28 42.87 42.10
CA PHE A 375 -50.32 42.27 42.94
C PHE A 375 -50.25 42.75 44.39
N LEU A 376 -49.06 42.86 44.97
CA LEU A 376 -48.87 43.38 46.32
C LEU A 376 -49.33 44.83 46.44
N MET A 377 -49.01 45.67 45.46
CA MET A 377 -49.48 47.07 45.43
C MET A 377 -51.01 47.16 45.39
N GLY A 378 -51.67 46.32 44.59
CA GLY A 378 -53.14 46.24 44.56
C GLY A 378 -53.73 45.77 45.89
N LEU A 379 -53.12 44.78 46.54
CA LEU A 379 -53.56 44.26 47.84
C LEU A 379 -53.35 45.29 48.96
N ILE A 380 -52.20 45.98 48.97
CA ILE A 380 -51.90 47.05 49.92
C ILE A 380 -52.93 48.18 49.79
N ALA A 381 -53.28 48.59 48.56
CA ALA A 381 -54.29 49.64 48.33
C ALA A 381 -55.65 49.29 48.96
N VAL A 382 -56.12 48.05 48.79
CA VAL A 382 -57.36 47.56 49.40
C VAL A 382 -57.23 47.49 50.93
N GLY A 383 -56.13 46.96 51.44
CA GLY A 383 -55.88 46.85 52.88
C GLY A 383 -55.82 48.20 53.59
N THR A 384 -55.16 49.20 53.00
CA THR A 384 -55.08 50.55 53.57
C THR A 384 -56.40 51.31 53.50
N SER A 385 -57.20 51.07 52.46
CA SER A 385 -58.56 51.64 52.34
C SER A 385 -59.53 51.03 53.36
N TYR A 386 -59.48 49.71 53.56
CA TYR A 386 -60.28 49.02 54.59
C TYR A 386 -59.98 49.51 56.02
N LEU A 387 -58.71 49.78 56.32
CA LEU A 387 -58.26 50.31 57.61
C LEU A 387 -58.45 51.83 57.76
N GLN A 388 -58.99 52.51 56.74
CA GLN A 388 -59.15 53.97 56.69
C GLN A 388 -57.83 54.76 56.86
N LEU A 389 -56.70 54.14 56.50
CA LEU A 389 -55.38 54.77 56.55
C LEU A 389 -55.12 55.68 55.34
N MET A 390 -55.89 55.53 54.27
CA MET A 390 -55.88 56.40 53.09
C MET A 390 -57.29 56.98 52.82
N PRO A 391 -57.38 58.19 52.25
CA PRO A 391 -58.64 58.82 51.83
C PRO A 391 -59.12 58.21 50.50
N LEU A 392 -59.30 56.89 50.46
CA LEU A 392 -59.76 56.13 49.32
C LEU A 392 -60.95 55.28 49.77
N ASP A 393 -62.09 55.45 49.10
CA ASP A 393 -63.26 54.61 49.35
C ASP A 393 -62.99 53.16 48.89
N LEU A 394 -63.58 52.19 49.59
CA LEU A 394 -63.37 50.76 49.33
C LEU A 394 -63.67 50.33 47.87
N PRO A 395 -64.73 50.84 47.20
CA PRO A 395 -64.99 50.52 45.79
C PRO A 395 -63.88 51.00 44.86
N ASP A 396 -63.31 52.18 45.12
CA ASP A 396 -62.23 52.75 44.32
C ASP A 396 -60.93 51.98 44.50
N ALA A 397 -60.62 51.56 45.73
CA ALA A 397 -59.48 50.70 46.02
C ALA A 397 -59.60 49.31 45.35
N LEU A 398 -60.81 48.75 45.29
CA LEU A 398 -61.08 47.49 44.59
C LEU A 398 -60.88 47.64 43.09
N LEU A 399 -61.38 48.74 42.49
CA LEU A 399 -61.16 49.05 41.08
C LEU A 399 -59.66 49.18 40.77
N ILE A 400 -58.91 49.93 41.59
CA ILE A 400 -57.46 50.07 41.46
C ILE A 400 -56.75 48.71 41.52
N SER A 401 -57.16 47.83 42.44
CA SER A 401 -56.57 46.48 42.56
C SER A 401 -56.81 45.64 41.29
N VAL A 402 -58.02 45.67 40.74
CA VAL A 402 -58.35 44.99 39.47
C VAL A 402 -57.53 45.58 38.31
N MET A 403 -57.37 46.90 38.25
CA MET A 403 -56.52 47.55 37.25
C MET A 403 -55.04 47.17 37.40
N MET A 404 -54.52 47.05 38.63
CA MET A 404 -53.15 46.61 38.90
C MET A 404 -52.92 45.14 38.53
N ILE A 405 -53.92 44.28 38.73
CA ILE A 405 -53.89 42.89 38.27
C ILE A 405 -53.86 42.84 36.74
N GLY A 406 -54.72 43.61 36.07
CA GLY A 406 -54.74 43.71 34.61
C GLY A 406 -53.43 44.24 34.04
N TRP A 407 -52.91 45.32 34.61
CA TRP A 407 -51.64 45.94 34.23
C TRP A 407 -50.46 44.98 34.39
N SER A 408 -50.33 44.36 35.57
CA SER A 408 -49.23 43.42 35.84
C SER A 408 -49.27 42.21 34.91
N LYS A 409 -50.44 41.66 34.59
CA LYS A 409 -50.59 40.56 33.63
C LYS A 409 -50.26 40.97 32.19
N LEU A 410 -50.63 42.18 31.78
CA LEU A 410 -50.40 42.67 30.41
C LEU A 410 -48.91 43.00 30.19
N PHE A 411 -48.34 43.86 31.04
CA PHE A 411 -46.96 44.34 30.89
C PHE A 411 -45.90 43.33 31.35
N CYS A 412 -46.22 42.40 32.26
CA CYS A 412 -45.34 41.28 32.62
C CYS A 412 -45.65 40.00 31.82
N SER A 413 -46.40 40.10 30.71
CA SER A 413 -46.62 38.97 29.82
C SER A 413 -45.32 38.56 29.12
N LYS A 414 -45.27 37.31 28.65
CA LYS A 414 -44.12 36.80 27.89
C LYS A 414 -43.82 37.67 26.67
N PHE A 415 -44.84 38.27 26.05
CA PHE A 415 -44.74 39.11 24.85
C PHE A 415 -43.83 40.33 25.05
N PHE A 416 -44.03 41.09 26.14
CA PHE A 416 -43.18 42.26 26.44
C PHE A 416 -41.73 41.88 26.76
N PHE A 417 -41.51 40.65 27.24
CA PHE A 417 -40.19 40.15 27.61
C PHE A 417 -39.48 39.38 26.49
N ILE A 418 -40.10 39.19 25.31
CA ILE A 418 -39.53 38.41 24.18
C ILE A 418 -38.10 38.86 23.84
N ALA A 419 -37.86 40.17 23.77
CA ALA A 419 -36.54 40.73 23.42
C ALA A 419 -35.45 40.44 24.47
N PHE A 420 -35.83 40.13 25.71
CA PHE A 420 -34.89 39.86 26.80
C PHE A 420 -34.59 38.37 26.96
N TYR A 421 -35.41 37.47 26.42
CA TYR A 421 -35.09 36.04 26.48
C TYR A 421 -33.87 35.71 25.62
N PRO A 422 -32.99 34.83 26.09
CA PRO A 422 -31.91 34.33 25.26
C PRO A 422 -32.48 33.58 24.04
N LYS A 423 -31.81 33.69 22.90
CA LYS A 423 -32.13 32.89 21.71
C LYS A 423 -31.62 31.47 21.89
N ASP A 424 -32.42 30.49 21.53
CA ASP A 424 -31.97 29.09 21.46
C ASP A 424 -31.01 28.95 20.29
N VAL A 425 -29.84 28.37 20.55
CA VAL A 425 -28.74 28.17 19.59
C VAL A 425 -28.37 26.71 19.39
N THR A 426 -29.12 25.78 20.01
CA THR A 426 -28.82 24.34 20.00
C THR A 426 -28.72 23.80 18.57
N ALA A 427 -29.67 24.15 17.70
CA ALA A 427 -29.65 23.73 16.30
C ALA A 427 -28.41 24.25 15.52
N LYS A 428 -27.94 25.46 15.84
CA LYS A 428 -26.75 26.04 15.21
C LYS A 428 -25.47 25.40 15.74
N LEU A 429 -25.45 25.03 17.01
CA LEU A 429 -24.33 24.29 17.59
C LEU A 429 -24.20 22.92 16.92
N GLU A 430 -25.29 22.19 16.80
CA GLU A 430 -25.30 20.86 16.17
C GLU A 430 -24.87 20.92 14.70
N GLU A 431 -25.24 21.96 13.96
CA GLU A 431 -24.80 22.18 12.58
C GLU A 431 -23.27 22.32 12.50
N GLU A 432 -22.68 23.23 13.29
CA GLU A 432 -21.23 23.47 13.28
C GLU A 432 -20.43 22.26 13.80
N VAL A 433 -20.93 21.58 14.83
CA VAL A 433 -20.34 20.34 15.34
C VAL A 433 -20.45 19.22 14.31
N GLY A 434 -21.56 19.16 13.56
CA GLY A 434 -21.77 18.24 12.45
C GLY A 434 -20.77 18.45 11.31
N LEU A 435 -20.40 19.70 11.02
CA LEU A 435 -19.37 20.03 10.02
C LEU A 435 -17.94 19.67 10.49
N PHE A 436 -17.65 19.82 11.78
CA PHE A 436 -16.33 19.51 12.35
C PHE A 436 -16.10 18.00 12.58
N THR A 437 -17.15 17.27 12.94
CA THR A 437 -17.11 15.85 13.33
C THR A 437 -16.42 14.92 12.31
N PRO A 438 -16.69 15.01 10.99
CA PRO A 438 -16.02 14.17 9.99
C PRO A 438 -14.50 14.36 9.95
N VAL A 439 -14.03 15.61 10.11
CA VAL A 439 -12.59 15.93 10.12
C VAL A 439 -11.97 15.44 11.42
N PHE A 440 -12.61 15.67 12.56
CA PHE A 440 -12.18 15.18 13.86
C PHE A 440 -11.94 13.66 13.87
N ARG A 441 -12.79 12.89 13.18
CA ARG A 441 -12.64 11.42 13.10
C ARG A 441 -11.38 10.96 12.38
N LYS A 442 -11.00 11.71 11.34
CA LYS A 442 -9.86 11.42 10.48
C LYS A 442 -8.55 12.01 11.01
N MET A 443 -8.58 12.92 11.97
CA MET A 443 -7.36 13.53 12.50
C MET A 443 -6.53 12.52 13.29
N SER A 444 -5.24 12.41 12.95
CA SER A 444 -4.29 11.69 13.80
C SER A 444 -3.91 12.51 15.03
N LYS A 445 -3.32 11.85 16.04
CA LYS A 445 -2.86 12.49 17.29
C LYS A 445 -1.98 13.72 17.04
N SER A 446 -1.09 13.67 16.05
CA SER A 446 -0.22 14.79 15.68
C SER A 446 -1.01 15.96 15.09
N GLN A 447 -1.91 15.67 14.15
CA GLN A 447 -2.77 16.67 13.52
C GLN A 447 -3.68 17.35 14.55
N MET A 448 -4.28 16.57 15.45
CA MET A 448 -5.15 17.08 16.51
C MET A 448 -4.40 18.00 17.49
N ASN A 449 -3.21 17.60 17.93
CA ASN A 449 -2.37 18.44 18.80
C ASN A 449 -1.98 19.76 18.11
N SER A 450 -1.62 19.71 16.82
CA SER A 450 -1.29 20.90 16.04
C SER A 450 -2.51 21.82 15.87
N PHE A 451 -3.67 21.25 15.55
CA PHE A 451 -4.93 21.97 15.43
C PHE A 451 -5.29 22.68 16.75
N ILE A 452 -5.30 21.94 17.86
CA ILE A 452 -5.57 22.49 19.20
C ILE A 452 -4.60 23.61 19.54
N ASN A 453 -3.30 23.41 19.35
CA ASN A 453 -2.32 24.44 19.64
C ASN A 453 -2.58 25.71 18.83
N ARG A 454 -2.97 25.60 17.55
CA ARG A 454 -3.39 26.76 16.75
C ARG A 454 -4.63 27.43 17.32
N GLN A 455 -5.63 26.66 17.78
CA GLN A 455 -6.86 27.24 18.35
C GLN A 455 -6.63 27.91 19.71
N VAL A 456 -5.69 27.42 20.53
CA VAL A 456 -5.31 28.06 21.79
C VAL A 456 -4.68 29.44 21.57
N HIS A 457 -3.93 29.62 20.49
CA HIS A 457 -3.30 30.89 20.12
C HIS A 457 -4.19 31.78 19.24
N HIS A 458 -5.42 31.34 18.92
CA HIS A 458 -6.34 32.10 18.09
C HIS A 458 -6.99 33.23 18.91
N GLY A 459 -6.88 34.48 18.43
CA GLY A 459 -7.31 35.66 19.19
C GLY A 459 -8.78 35.67 19.61
N GLU A 460 -9.67 35.09 18.78
CA GLU A 460 -11.11 34.99 19.08
C GLU A 460 -11.44 34.02 20.22
N ASN A 461 -10.56 33.04 20.47
CA ASN A 461 -10.78 32.01 21.48
C ASN A 461 -10.26 32.40 22.86
N ASN A 462 -9.52 33.51 22.99
CA ASN A 462 -8.87 33.94 24.24
C ASN A 462 -9.84 33.95 25.45
N LEU A 463 -11.08 34.42 25.25
CA LEU A 463 -12.10 34.48 26.31
C LEU A 463 -12.78 33.14 26.57
N LEU A 464 -12.64 32.17 25.66
CA LEU A 464 -13.33 30.88 25.66
C LEU A 464 -12.39 29.69 25.94
N LEU A 465 -11.07 29.92 26.11
CA LEU A 465 -10.07 28.85 26.30
C LEU A 465 -10.42 27.89 27.44
N HIS A 466 -10.96 28.39 28.55
CA HIS A 466 -11.35 27.58 29.71
C HIS A 466 -12.49 26.58 29.41
N LEU A 467 -13.26 26.79 28.34
CA LEU A 467 -14.36 25.91 27.93
C LEU A 467 -13.95 24.93 26.84
N MET A 468 -12.78 25.11 26.23
CA MET A 468 -12.31 24.28 25.14
C MET A 468 -12.20 22.78 25.52
N PRO A 469 -11.70 22.39 26.71
CA PRO A 469 -11.68 20.97 27.12
C PRO A 469 -13.08 20.37 27.28
N GLU A 470 -14.03 21.13 27.83
CA GLU A 470 -15.42 20.69 27.97
C GLU A 470 -16.12 20.57 26.61
N TYR A 471 -15.89 21.53 25.72
CA TYR A 471 -16.40 21.51 24.37
C TYR A 471 -15.85 20.32 23.56
N PHE A 472 -14.57 19.98 23.74
CA PHE A 472 -13.96 18.81 23.12
C PHE A 472 -14.60 17.49 23.61
N LYS A 473 -14.90 17.40 24.92
CA LYS A 473 -15.66 16.28 25.50
C LYS A 473 -17.09 16.22 24.95
N TYR A 474 -17.72 17.38 24.74
CA TYR A 474 -19.05 17.48 24.15
C TYR A 474 -19.07 16.96 22.70
N ILE A 475 -18.12 17.37 21.85
CA ILE A 475 -17.99 16.86 20.47
C ILE A 475 -17.88 15.33 20.48
N PHE A 476 -17.04 14.76 21.34
CA PHE A 476 -16.92 13.30 21.48
C PHE A 476 -18.20 12.62 21.95
N ALA A 477 -18.97 13.27 22.83
CA ALA A 477 -20.23 12.75 23.33
C ALA A 477 -21.34 12.74 22.27
N VAL A 478 -21.41 13.78 21.43
CA VAL A 478 -22.48 13.94 20.42
C VAL A 478 -22.14 13.24 19.10
N MET A 479 -20.87 12.85 18.90
CA MET A 479 -20.42 12.18 17.69
C MET A 479 -21.10 10.80 17.45
N PRO A 480 -21.67 10.55 16.25
CA PRO A 480 -22.11 9.20 15.86
C PRO A 480 -20.91 8.25 15.71
N ASP A 481 -21.09 6.95 15.96
CA ASP A 481 -20.10 5.89 15.68
C ASP A 481 -18.67 6.15 16.21
N ARG A 482 -18.55 6.27 17.55
CA ARG A 482 -17.27 6.50 18.26
C ARG A 482 -16.17 5.44 18.03
N ASN A 483 -16.52 4.31 17.42
CA ASN A 483 -15.59 3.22 17.10
C ASN A 483 -14.79 3.46 15.81
N ASN A 484 -15.20 4.43 14.97
CA ASN A 484 -14.53 4.78 13.72
C ASN A 484 -13.52 5.95 13.88
N LEU A 485 -13.09 6.22 15.11
CA LEU A 485 -12.07 7.23 15.38
C LEU A 485 -10.69 6.68 14.98
N LEU A 486 -9.89 7.46 14.26
CA LEU A 486 -8.51 7.09 13.93
C LEU A 486 -7.63 6.97 15.20
N MET A 487 -7.90 7.81 16.20
CA MET A 487 -7.23 7.79 17.49
C MET A 487 -7.85 6.75 18.44
N SER A 488 -7.01 6.12 19.24
CA SER A 488 -7.45 5.29 20.37
C SER A 488 -7.98 6.17 21.52
N LYS A 489 -8.71 5.55 22.47
CA LYS A 489 -9.23 6.25 23.66
C LYS A 489 -8.10 6.82 24.53
N ASP A 490 -6.99 6.10 24.64
CA ASP A 490 -5.83 6.53 25.45
C ASP A 490 -5.15 7.74 24.80
N GLU A 491 -4.97 7.72 23.47
CA GLU A 491 -4.43 8.86 22.73
C GLU A 491 -5.33 10.10 22.82
N LEU A 492 -6.65 9.94 22.84
CA LEU A 492 -7.59 11.03 23.02
C LEU A 492 -7.48 11.68 24.40
N ASN A 493 -7.33 10.87 25.46
CA ASN A 493 -7.11 11.36 26.81
C ASN A 493 -5.78 12.12 26.92
N GLU A 494 -4.71 11.61 26.33
CA GLU A 494 -3.43 12.33 26.29
C GLU A 494 -3.54 13.68 25.55
N VAL A 495 -4.32 13.75 24.48
CA VAL A 495 -4.58 15.02 23.76
C VAL A 495 -5.33 16.01 24.65
N LEU A 496 -6.32 15.54 25.43
CA LEU A 496 -7.06 16.37 26.38
C LEU A 496 -6.16 16.90 27.51
N GLU A 497 -5.32 16.04 28.09
CA GLU A 497 -4.36 16.47 29.12
C GLU A 497 -3.37 17.51 28.56
N ARG A 498 -2.88 17.30 27.35
CA ARG A 498 -2.01 18.28 26.67
C ARG A 498 -2.71 19.59 26.39
N LEU A 499 -3.98 19.56 25.97
CA LEU A 499 -4.80 20.75 25.77
C LEU A 499 -4.89 21.57 27.06
N GLU A 500 -5.20 20.93 28.19
CA GLU A 500 -5.28 21.59 29.49
C GLU A 500 -3.93 22.21 29.91
N VAL A 501 -2.83 21.51 29.68
CA VAL A 501 -1.47 22.02 29.92
C VAL A 501 -1.14 23.21 28.99
N SER A 502 -1.49 23.13 27.71
CA SER A 502 -1.26 24.21 26.73
C SER A 502 -2.05 25.47 27.09
N ILE A 503 -3.32 25.33 27.50
CA ILE A 503 -4.14 26.45 27.97
C ILE A 503 -3.50 27.08 29.23
N ALA A 504 -3.11 26.26 30.20
CA ALA A 504 -2.48 26.73 31.43
C ALA A 504 -1.16 27.47 31.17
N LYS A 505 -0.35 27.00 30.21
CA LYS A 505 0.87 27.68 29.77
C LYS A 505 0.58 29.02 29.11
N TYR A 506 -0.37 29.05 28.18
CA TYR A 506 -0.75 30.28 27.47
C TYR A 506 -1.28 31.36 28.44
N GLN A 507 -2.15 30.96 29.39
CA GLN A 507 -2.67 31.86 30.42
C GLN A 507 -1.58 32.36 31.39
N ARG A 508 -0.53 31.57 31.64
CA ARG A 508 0.62 31.98 32.48
C ARG A 508 1.61 32.88 31.75
N GLY A 509 1.73 32.76 30.42
CA GLY A 509 2.66 33.52 29.57
C GLY A 509 2.10 34.83 28.99
N SER A 510 0.86 35.21 29.32
CA SER A 510 0.25 36.51 28.95
C SER A 510 0.29 37.52 30.11
N ARG A 511 1.31 37.43 30.98
CA ARG A 511 1.66 38.45 31.97
C ARG A 511 2.99 39.09 31.63
#